data_AF-A0A0K2G9K5-F1
#
_entry.id   AF-A0A0K2G9K5-F1
#
_cell.length_a   1.000
_cell.length_b   1.000
_cell.length_c   1.000
_cell.angle_alpha   90.00
_cell.angle_beta   90.00
_cell.angle_gamma   90.00
#
_symmetry.space_group_name_H-M   'P 1'
#
loop_
_entity.id
_entity.type
_entity.pdbx_description
1 polymer ?
#
loop_
_entity_poly.entity_id
_entity_poly.type
_entity_poly.pdbx_seq_one_letter_code
_entity_poly.pdbx_strand_id
1 'polypeptide(L)'
;MQSTESKLTISDVSGPFREPREPVFSYDYSIQRPTWATPHGLRVKVSIADELDPFKIQLLGSVTGTAGQQLVITKILSRTIADWKLRIADEEGMLSERRDVMVGPFTGPLAHLFPKLQALFEKEQAGVREEIKKRVGI
;
A
#
# COMPACT_ATOMS: atom_id res chain seq x y z
N MET A 1 -12.98 29.57 7.60
CA MET A 1 -12.24 28.76 8.59
C MET A 1 -11.31 27.85 7.81
N GLN A 2 -10.01 28.13 7.82
CA GLN A 2 -9.01 27.39 7.06
C GLN A 2 -8.79 26.03 7.72
N SER A 3 -9.13 24.95 7.02
CA SER A 3 -8.83 23.57 7.39
C SER A 3 -7.32 23.39 7.27
N THR A 4 -6.60 23.54 8.37
CA THR A 4 -5.16 23.24 8.42
C THR A 4 -5.00 21.75 8.16
N GLU A 5 -4.59 21.40 6.93
CA GLU A 5 -4.21 20.05 6.53
C GLU A 5 -3.26 19.46 7.57
N SER A 6 -3.80 18.60 8.43
CA SER A 6 -3.03 17.86 9.42
C SER A 6 -2.31 16.72 8.71
N LYS A 7 -1.30 17.09 7.92
CA LYS A 7 -0.57 16.19 7.03
C LYS A 7 0.05 15.07 7.86
N LEU A 8 -0.47 13.86 7.64
CA LEU A 8 0.03 12.63 8.25
C LEU A 8 1.46 12.38 7.77
N THR A 9 2.37 12.14 8.70
CA THR A 9 3.76 11.79 8.40
C THR A 9 4.01 10.33 8.74
N ILE A 10 4.65 9.59 7.83
CA ILE A 10 5.09 8.21 8.08
C ILE A 10 6.50 8.28 8.67
N SER A 11 6.65 7.85 9.93
CA SER A 11 7.95 7.85 10.60
C SER A 11 8.74 6.57 10.36
N ASP A 12 8.06 5.43 10.24
CA ASP A 12 8.69 4.14 9.97
C ASP A 12 7.74 3.20 9.22
N VAL A 13 8.31 2.25 8.47
CA VAL A 13 7.59 1.20 7.75
C VAL A 13 8.38 -0.10 7.83
N SER A 14 7.73 -1.16 8.33
CA SER A 14 8.31 -2.50 8.39
C SER A 14 7.48 -3.51 7.59
N GLY A 15 8.16 -4.52 7.03
CA GLY A 15 7.58 -5.54 6.15
C GLY A 15 8.35 -5.72 4.83
N PRO A 16 7.82 -6.52 3.87
CA PRO A 16 6.55 -7.25 3.94
C PRO A 16 6.58 -8.42 4.93
N PHE A 17 5.52 -8.56 5.72
CA PHE A 17 5.25 -9.76 6.51
C PHE A 17 4.26 -10.65 5.77
N ARG A 18 4.57 -11.94 5.62
CA ARG A 18 3.62 -12.93 5.09
C ARG A 18 2.76 -13.45 6.23
N GLU A 19 1.46 -13.15 6.20
CA GLU A 19 0.55 -13.63 7.24
C GLU A 19 0.36 -15.15 7.14
N PRO A 20 0.42 -15.93 8.25
CA PRO A 20 0.42 -17.39 8.18
C PRO A 20 -0.90 -18.02 7.70
N ARG A 21 -2.02 -17.34 7.93
CA ARG A 21 -3.38 -17.88 7.71
C ARG A 21 -4.15 -17.19 6.59
N GLU A 22 -3.58 -16.14 6.01
CA GLU A 22 -4.25 -15.31 5.02
C GLU A 22 -3.32 -15.11 3.83
N PRO A 23 -3.82 -15.15 2.58
CA PRO A 23 -3.01 -14.91 1.39
C PRO A 23 -2.71 -13.40 1.19
N VAL A 24 -2.27 -12.72 2.25
CA VAL A 24 -1.98 -11.28 2.27
C VAL A 24 -0.51 -11.01 2.60
N PHE A 25 -0.01 -9.84 2.22
CA PHE A 25 1.19 -9.22 2.77
C PHE A 25 0.79 -8.10 3.72
N SER A 26 1.44 -8.04 4.88
CA SER A 26 1.23 -6.99 5.88
C SER A 26 2.42 -6.05 5.94
N TYR A 27 2.12 -4.79 6.18
CA TYR A 27 3.08 -3.73 6.45
C TYR A 27 2.65 -2.98 7.71
N ASP A 28 3.59 -2.81 8.63
CA ASP A 28 3.35 -2.01 9.83
C ASP A 28 3.95 -0.62 9.61
N TYR A 29 3.09 0.38 9.69
CA TYR A 29 3.41 1.79 9.58
C TYR A 29 3.39 2.42 10.96
N SER A 30 4.40 3.22 11.25
CA SER A 30 4.33 4.19 12.34
C SER A 30 3.96 5.53 11.74
N ILE A 31 2.78 6.04 12.10
CA ILE A 31 2.25 7.30 11.60
C ILE A 31 2.21 8.34 12.72
N GLN A 32 2.56 9.58 12.40
CA GLN A 32 2.53 10.72 13.31
C GLN A 32 1.65 11.80 12.71
N ARG A 33 0.72 12.31 13.52
CA ARG A 33 0.02 13.56 13.25
C ARG A 33 0.48 14.64 14.22
N PRO A 34 0.43 15.93 13.82
CA PRO A 34 0.71 17.04 14.73
C PRO A 34 -0.23 17.06 15.95
N THR A 35 -1.45 16.55 15.78
CA THR A 35 -2.47 16.51 16.83
C THR A 35 -2.28 15.40 17.86
N TRP A 36 -1.36 14.45 17.63
CA TRP A 36 -1.14 13.31 18.51
C TRP A 36 0.16 13.46 19.30
N ALA A 37 0.12 13.10 20.59
CA ALA A 37 1.29 13.21 21.47
C ALA A 37 2.43 12.23 21.12
N THR A 38 2.13 11.10 20.47
CA THR A 38 3.13 10.08 20.10
C THR A 38 2.76 9.41 18.76
N PRO A 39 3.72 8.76 18.09
CA PRO A 39 3.42 7.97 16.89
C PRO A 39 2.43 6.86 17.19
N HIS A 40 1.68 6.48 16.16
CA HIS A 40 0.67 5.43 16.24
C HIS A 40 0.98 4.33 15.22
N GLY A 41 0.85 3.08 15.67
CA GLY A 41 1.07 1.90 14.82
C GLY A 41 -0.18 1.58 14.01
N LEU A 42 0.01 1.30 12.72
CA LEU A 42 -1.05 0.90 11.80
C LEU A 42 -0.59 -0.29 10.99
N ARG A 43 -1.43 -1.33 10.86
CA ARG A 43 -1.18 -2.43 9.94
C ARG A 43 -1.98 -2.27 8.66
N VAL A 44 -1.30 -2.33 7.53
CA VAL A 44 -1.92 -2.36 6.20
C VAL A 44 -1.73 -3.75 5.60
N LYS A 45 -2.83 -4.40 5.24
CA LYS A 45 -2.85 -5.70 4.56
C LYS A 45 -3.09 -5.52 3.07
N VAL A 46 -2.32 -6.21 2.26
CA VAL A 46 -2.43 -6.24 0.80
C VAL A 46 -2.75 -7.67 0.37
N SER A 47 -3.90 -7.90 -0.25
CA SER A 47 -4.26 -9.20 -0.82
C SER A 47 -3.35 -9.54 -1.99
N ILE A 48 -2.78 -10.75 -1.99
CA ILE A 48 -1.98 -11.21 -3.13
C ILE A 48 -2.89 -11.40 -4.35
N ALA A 49 -3.98 -12.16 -4.19
CA ALA A 49 -4.83 -12.53 -5.31
C ALA A 49 -5.67 -11.36 -5.85
N ASP A 50 -6.15 -10.48 -4.97
CA ASP A 50 -7.15 -9.47 -5.35
C ASP A 50 -6.53 -8.09 -5.64
N GLU A 51 -5.36 -7.78 -5.09
CA GLU A 51 -4.73 -6.46 -5.22
C GLU A 51 -3.39 -6.55 -5.93
N LEU A 52 -2.47 -7.38 -5.43
CA LEU A 52 -1.11 -7.46 -5.97
C LEU A 52 -1.06 -8.07 -7.37
N ASP A 53 -1.62 -9.26 -7.55
CA ASP A 53 -1.52 -10.01 -8.81
C ASP A 53 -2.18 -9.29 -9.99
N PRO A 54 -3.38 -8.70 -9.86
CA PRO A 54 -4.00 -7.92 -10.94
C PRO A 54 -3.15 -6.73 -11.36
N PHE A 55 -2.64 -5.95 -10.41
CA PHE A 55 -1.76 -4.82 -10.73
C PHE A 55 -0.44 -5.26 -11.32
N LYS A 56 0.13 -6.39 -10.85
CA LYS A 56 1.36 -6.94 -11.39
C LYS A 56 1.20 -7.35 -12.85
N ILE A 57 0.11 -8.05 -13.19
CA ILE A 57 -0.23 -8.44 -14.56
C ILE A 57 -0.44 -7.20 -15.43
N GLN A 58 -1.18 -6.20 -14.95
CA GLN A 58 -1.41 -4.96 -15.70
C GLN A 58 -0.12 -4.14 -15.90
N LEU A 59 0.79 -4.19 -14.92
CA LEU A 59 2.05 -3.46 -14.95
C LEU A 59 3.07 -4.09 -15.90
N LEU A 60 3.20 -5.41 -15.89
CA LEU A 60 4.32 -6.14 -16.48
C LEU A 60 3.95 -7.18 -17.54
N GLY A 61 2.65 -7.47 -17.72
CA GLY A 61 2.19 -8.56 -18.57
C GLY A 61 2.37 -9.94 -17.94
N SER A 62 2.37 -10.99 -18.78
CA SER A 62 2.22 -12.38 -18.35
C SER A 62 3.46 -12.98 -17.68
N VAL A 63 4.70 -12.67 -18.12
CA VAL A 63 5.94 -13.16 -17.48
C VAL A 63 7.12 -12.24 -17.83
N THR A 64 7.73 -11.58 -16.84
CA THR A 64 8.97 -10.81 -17.05
C THR A 64 9.99 -11.05 -15.94
N GLY A 65 11.04 -11.82 -16.24
CA GLY A 65 12.22 -11.93 -15.40
C GLY A 65 12.36 -13.22 -14.58
N THR A 66 13.51 -13.33 -13.91
CA THR A 66 13.90 -14.48 -13.07
C THR A 66 13.14 -14.49 -11.74
N ALA A 67 13.19 -15.62 -11.01
CA ALA A 67 12.58 -15.72 -9.68
C ALA A 67 13.03 -14.61 -8.72
N GLY A 68 14.32 -14.24 -8.73
CA GLY A 68 14.85 -13.14 -7.92
C GLY A 68 14.27 -11.78 -8.33
N GLN A 69 14.17 -11.51 -9.63
CA GLN A 69 13.55 -10.29 -10.15
C GLN A 69 12.08 -10.20 -9.77
N GLN A 70 11.35 -11.32 -9.86
CA GLN A 70 9.95 -11.44 -9.45
C GLN A 70 9.73 -11.16 -7.97
N LEU A 71 10.66 -11.56 -7.09
CA LEU A 71 10.62 -11.23 -5.67
C LEU A 71 10.81 -9.72 -5.43
N VAL A 72 11.75 -9.09 -6.13
CA VAL A 72 12.00 -7.64 -6.01
C VAL A 72 10.80 -6.84 -6.51
N ILE A 73 10.26 -7.20 -7.68
CA ILE A 73 9.03 -6.61 -8.25
C ILE A 73 7.89 -6.71 -7.25
N THR A 74 7.66 -7.92 -6.73
CA THR A 74 6.60 -8.18 -5.76
C THR A 74 6.75 -7.28 -4.54
N LYS A 75 7.97 -7.18 -3.98
CA LYS A 75 8.25 -6.33 -2.81
C LYS A 75 8.03 -4.84 -3.08
N ILE A 76 8.43 -4.34 -4.25
CA ILE A 76 8.21 -2.94 -4.65
C ILE A 76 6.69 -2.71 -4.76
N LEU A 77 6.00 -3.50 -5.57
CA LEU A 77 4.60 -3.30 -5.87
C LEU A 77 3.71 -3.46 -4.62
N SER A 78 3.95 -4.49 -3.79
CA SER A 78 3.18 -4.66 -2.55
C SER A 78 3.38 -3.53 -1.56
N ARG A 79 4.60 -2.93 -1.50
CA ARG A 79 4.86 -1.75 -0.69
C ARG A 79 4.14 -0.53 -1.24
N THR A 80 4.23 -0.29 -2.55
CA THR A 80 3.56 0.83 -3.20
C THR A 80 2.04 0.76 -3.01
N ILE A 81 1.45 -0.43 -3.15
CA ILE A 81 0.02 -0.65 -2.88
C ILE A 81 -0.28 -0.31 -1.42
N ALA A 82 0.51 -0.78 -0.46
CA ALA A 82 0.30 -0.45 0.96
C ALA A 82 0.38 1.07 1.22
N ASP A 83 1.31 1.78 0.59
CA ASP A 83 1.43 3.23 0.68
C ASP A 83 0.20 3.95 0.10
N TRP A 84 -0.32 3.51 -1.05
CA TRP A 84 -1.55 4.06 -1.63
C TRP A 84 -2.77 3.79 -0.75
N LYS A 85 -2.87 2.59 -0.19
CA LYS A 85 -3.97 2.23 0.72
C LYS A 85 -3.94 3.07 1.99
N LEU A 86 -2.75 3.38 2.50
CA LEU A 86 -2.59 4.30 3.63
C LEU A 86 -3.11 5.70 3.29
N ARG A 87 -2.77 6.24 2.10
CA ARG A 87 -3.29 7.54 1.64
C ARG A 87 -4.81 7.52 1.51
N ILE A 88 -5.37 6.47 0.91
CA ILE A 88 -6.82 6.32 0.79
C ILE A 88 -7.47 6.24 2.19
N ALA A 89 -6.91 5.47 3.12
CA ALA A 89 -7.43 5.38 4.48
C ALA A 89 -7.38 6.73 5.22
N ASP A 90 -6.35 7.55 4.97
CA ASP A 90 -6.27 8.92 5.48
C ASP A 90 -7.39 9.81 4.87
N GLU A 91 -7.54 9.77 3.55
CA GLU A 91 -8.57 10.53 2.81
C GLU A 91 -10.01 10.14 3.19
N GLU A 92 -10.25 8.86 3.47
CA GLU A 92 -11.53 8.35 3.98
C GLU A 92 -11.78 8.70 5.46
N GLY A 93 -10.84 9.35 6.12
CA GLY A 93 -10.94 9.69 7.53
C GLY A 93 -10.82 8.50 8.48
N MET A 94 -10.43 7.32 7.98
CA MET A 94 -10.21 6.12 8.82
C MET A 94 -9.10 6.34 9.84
N LEU A 95 -8.16 7.25 9.54
CA LEU A 95 -7.01 7.59 10.38
C LEU A 95 -7.17 8.95 11.09
N SER A 96 -8.39 9.46 11.18
CA SER A 96 -8.69 10.76 11.82
C SER A 96 -8.52 10.69 13.34
N GLU A 97 -8.86 9.54 13.93
CA GLU A 97 -8.74 9.28 15.35
C GLU A 97 -7.59 8.31 15.65
N ARG A 98 -7.00 8.46 16.84
CA ARG A 98 -5.94 7.56 17.33
C ARG A 98 -6.55 6.27 17.86
N ARG A 99 -6.99 5.39 16.97
CA ARG A 99 -7.50 4.06 17.29
C ARG A 99 -6.65 2.99 16.63
N ASP A 100 -6.67 1.77 17.17
CA ASP A 100 -6.06 0.62 16.51
C ASP A 100 -6.83 0.31 15.22
N VAL A 101 -6.32 0.83 14.12
CA VAL A 101 -6.89 0.64 12.79
C VAL A 101 -6.04 -0.40 12.06
N MET A 102 -6.72 -1.33 11.41
CA MET A 102 -6.10 -2.25 10.48
C MET A 102 -6.75 -1.98 9.12
N VAL A 103 -5.96 -1.53 8.15
CA VAL A 103 -6.43 -1.35 6.78
C VAL A 103 -6.41 -2.72 6.12
N GLY A 104 -7.57 -3.35 6.05
CA GLY A 104 -7.74 -4.64 5.40
C GLY A 104 -7.57 -4.57 3.88
N PRO A 105 -7.56 -5.72 3.19
CA PRO A 105 -7.73 -5.79 1.73
C PRO A 105 -8.94 -4.97 1.28
N PHE A 106 -8.85 -4.29 0.13
CA PHE A 106 -9.99 -3.59 -0.48
C PHE A 106 -10.90 -4.57 -1.21
N THR A 107 -11.38 -5.55 -0.45
CA THR A 107 -12.33 -6.57 -0.86
C THR A 107 -13.43 -6.67 0.19
N GLY A 108 -14.51 -7.39 -0.12
CA GLY A 108 -15.65 -7.54 0.79
C GLY A 108 -16.16 -6.16 1.30
N PRO A 109 -16.13 -5.87 2.61
CA PRO A 109 -16.58 -4.60 3.16
C PRO A 109 -15.85 -3.35 2.61
N LEU A 110 -14.57 -3.48 2.25
CA LEU A 110 -13.75 -2.36 1.75
C LEU A 110 -13.66 -2.33 0.21
N ALA A 111 -14.44 -3.15 -0.49
CA ALA A 111 -14.41 -3.22 -1.96
C ALA A 111 -14.69 -1.88 -2.66
N HIS A 112 -15.48 -1.00 -2.02
CA HIS A 112 -15.78 0.34 -2.52
C HIS A 112 -14.55 1.26 -2.59
N LEU A 113 -13.45 0.92 -1.91
CA LEU A 113 -12.18 1.66 -1.96
C LEU A 113 -11.25 1.17 -3.09
N PHE A 114 -11.50 -0.01 -3.65
CA PHE A 114 -10.70 -0.57 -4.73
C PHE A 114 -10.63 0.34 -5.98
N PRO A 115 -11.72 0.98 -6.44
CA PRO A 115 -11.64 1.93 -7.56
C PRO A 115 -10.69 3.11 -7.31
N LYS A 116 -10.55 3.56 -6.05
CA LYS A 116 -9.58 4.63 -5.70
C LYS A 116 -8.16 4.13 -5.80
N LEU A 117 -7.92 2.89 -5.38
CA LEU A 117 -6.62 2.24 -5.51
C LEU A 117 -6.25 2.03 -6.98
N GLN A 118 -7.20 1.60 -7.82
CA GLN A 118 -7.06 1.49 -9.27
C GLN A 118 -6.67 2.84 -9.90
N ALA A 119 -7.35 3.93 -9.51
CA ALA A 119 -7.06 5.26 -10.04
C ALA A 119 -5.65 5.76 -9.67
N LEU A 120 -5.19 5.48 -8.43
CA LEU A 120 -3.80 5.76 -8.03
C LEU A 120 -2.81 4.91 -8.81
N PHE A 121 -3.11 3.62 -9.01
CA PHE A 121 -2.28 2.74 -9.82
C PHE A 121 -2.11 3.30 -11.23
N GLU A 122 -3.19 3.67 -11.93
CA GLU A 122 -3.13 4.20 -13.29
C GLU A 122 -2.35 5.52 -13.36
N LYS A 123 -2.52 6.39 -12.36
CA LYS A 123 -1.81 7.68 -12.28
C LYS A 123 -0.32 7.51 -12.05
N GLU A 124 0.09 6.59 -11.17
CA GLU A 124 1.48 6.41 -10.76
C GLU A 124 2.17 5.25 -11.50
N GLN A 125 1.46 4.54 -12.39
CA GLN A 125 1.92 3.33 -13.10
C GLN A 125 3.29 3.53 -13.77
N ALA A 126 3.47 4.65 -14.46
CA ALA A 126 4.72 4.97 -15.15
C ALA A 126 5.89 5.09 -14.16
N GLY A 127 5.68 5.73 -13.01
CA GLY A 127 6.69 5.85 -11.96
C GLY A 127 7.06 4.51 -11.35
N VAL A 128 6.06 3.65 -11.08
CA VAL A 128 6.29 2.29 -10.57
C VAL A 128 7.06 1.44 -11.57
N ARG A 129 6.75 1.54 -12.87
CA ARG A 129 7.53 0.88 -13.93
C ARG A 129 8.98 1.31 -13.89
N GLU A 130 9.25 2.62 -13.89
CA GLU A 130 10.62 3.14 -13.87
C GLU A 130 11.39 2.74 -12.60
N GLU A 131 10.74 2.68 -11.44
CA GLU A 131 11.38 2.15 -10.23
C GLU A 131 11.75 0.67 -10.39
N ILE A 132 10.85 -0.14 -10.96
CA ILE A 132 11.13 -1.55 -11.25
C ILE A 132 12.32 -1.67 -12.21
N LYS A 133 12.32 -0.92 -13.33
CA LYS A 133 13.44 -0.94 -14.29
C LYS A 133 14.76 -0.61 -13.61
N LYS A 134 14.77 0.44 -12.78
CA LYS A 134 15.97 0.88 -12.07
C LYS A 134 16.51 -0.17 -11.10
N ARG A 135 15.64 -0.88 -10.37
CA ARG A 135 16.07 -1.86 -9.35
C ARG A 135 16.33 -3.25 -9.91
N VAL A 136 15.66 -3.62 -11.00
CA VAL A 136 15.59 -4.99 -11.51
C VAL A 136 16.30 -5.14 -12.85
N GLY A 137 16.50 -4.05 -13.59
CA GLY A 137 17.20 -4.01 -14.87
C GLY A 137 16.41 -4.55 -16.05
N ILE A 138 15.07 -4.60 -15.93
CA ILE A 138 14.12 -5.06 -16.97
C ILE A 138 13.39 -3.89 -17.62
#